data_AF-A0A1B3LHL6-F1
#
_entry.id   AF-A0A1B3LHL6-F1
#
_cell.length_a   1.000
_cell.length_b   1.000
_cell.length_c   1.000
_cell.angle_alpha   90.00
_cell.angle_beta   90.00
_cell.angle_gamma   90.00
#
_symmetry.space_group_name_H-M   'P 1'
#
loop_
_entity.id
_entity.type
_entity.pdbx_description
1 polymer ?
#
loop_
_entity_poly.entity_id
_entity_poly.type
_entity_poly.pdbx_seq_one_letter_code
_entity_poly.pdbx_strand_id
1 'polypeptide(L)'
;MNDVDWTSPRCGRVAYTYAQFAAAKSWFFARWSDWASDRGLVAPPDLSGSCKYASLYMQSIFGGAIRGHFEHQYNFIDGRLVDLSHDALDVGRMHHPYLHEPDYFSVPELQAALVSCQPRAERWAHEFIEHSEAALADERAIRDAGALRPTGP
;
A
#
# COMPACT_ATOMS: atom_id res chain seq x y z
N MET A 1 12.26 -9.73 21.71
CA MET A 1 11.92 -8.94 20.50
C MET A 1 10.72 -8.10 20.87
N ASN A 2 10.68 -6.81 20.52
CA ASN A 2 9.45 -6.05 20.66
C ASN A 2 8.51 -6.55 19.57
N ASP A 3 7.41 -7.20 19.95
CA ASP A 3 6.39 -7.63 18.99
C ASP A 3 5.80 -6.39 18.34
N VAL A 4 5.86 -6.36 17.00
CA VAL A 4 5.30 -5.27 16.22
C VAL A 4 3.79 -5.45 16.19
N ASP A 5 3.04 -4.52 16.79
CA ASP A 5 1.59 -4.52 16.66
C ASP A 5 1.18 -3.82 15.36
N TRP A 6 0.77 -4.60 14.36
CA TRP A 6 0.26 -4.11 13.08
C TRP A 6 -1.20 -3.67 13.14
N THR A 7 -1.94 -4.05 14.19
CA THR A 7 -3.36 -3.74 14.38
C THR A 7 -3.58 -2.39 15.07
N SER A 8 -2.55 -1.89 15.76
CA SER A 8 -2.57 -0.53 16.31
C SER A 8 -2.48 0.54 15.20
N PRO A 9 -3.30 1.61 15.26
CA PRO A 9 -3.22 2.72 14.32
C PRO A 9 -1.84 3.39 14.32
N ARG A 10 -1.33 3.67 13.10
CA ARG A 10 -0.07 4.40 12.88
C ARG A 10 -0.31 5.70 12.12
N CYS A 11 0.57 6.68 12.31
CA CYS A 11 0.55 7.89 11.50
C CYS A 11 1.08 7.59 10.10
N GLY A 12 0.37 8.05 9.07
CA GLY A 12 0.85 8.03 7.69
C GLY A 12 1.90 9.09 7.41
N ARG A 13 2.71 8.86 6.38
CA ARG A 13 3.65 9.83 5.80
C ARG A 13 3.01 10.68 4.70
N VAL A 14 1.97 10.14 4.05
CA VAL A 14 1.22 10.79 2.98
C VAL A 14 -0.26 10.80 3.36
N ALA A 15 -0.95 11.90 3.09
CA ALA A 15 -2.37 12.01 3.32
C ALA A 15 -3.15 11.06 2.39
N TYR A 16 -4.10 10.32 2.95
CA TYR A 16 -4.98 9.47 2.15
C TYR A 16 -5.94 10.32 1.30
N THR A 17 -5.83 10.18 -0.01
CA THR A 17 -6.78 10.71 -1.01
C THR A 17 -6.98 9.67 -2.10
N TYR A 18 -8.08 9.74 -2.87
CA TYR A 18 -8.29 8.81 -3.98
C TYR A 18 -7.19 8.88 -5.05
N ALA A 19 -6.65 10.08 -5.33
CA ALA A 19 -5.56 10.25 -6.28
C ALA A 19 -4.28 9.56 -5.78
N GLN A 20 -3.92 9.77 -4.51
CA GLN A 20 -2.75 9.13 -3.92
C GLN A 20 -2.92 7.61 -3.80
N PHE A 21 -4.14 7.13 -3.47
CA PHE A 21 -4.45 5.71 -3.47
C PHE A 21 -4.27 5.09 -4.87
N ALA A 22 -4.79 5.73 -5.92
CA ALA A 22 -4.66 5.23 -7.29
C ALA A 22 -3.20 5.21 -7.77
N ALA A 23 -2.41 6.23 -7.42
CA ALA A 23 -0.98 6.28 -7.72
C ALA A 23 -0.22 5.16 -6.97
N ALA A 24 -0.47 5.01 -5.66
CA ALA A 24 0.12 3.96 -4.83
C ALA A 24 -0.23 2.56 -5.35
N LYS A 25 -1.48 2.36 -5.80
CA LYS A 25 -1.93 1.08 -6.39
C LYS A 25 -1.18 0.75 -7.67
N SER A 26 -1.09 1.70 -8.60
CA SER A 26 -0.36 1.52 -9.86
C SER A 26 1.12 1.21 -9.60
N TRP A 27 1.74 1.94 -8.68
CA TRP A 27 3.11 1.71 -8.26
C TRP A 27 3.31 0.32 -7.67
N PHE A 28 2.46 -0.08 -6.74
CA PHE A 28 2.53 -1.38 -6.08
C PHE A 28 2.35 -2.53 -7.08
N PHE A 29 1.43 -2.41 -8.03
CA PHE A 29 1.23 -3.42 -9.07
C PHE A 29 2.46 -3.60 -9.96
N ALA A 30 3.14 -2.51 -10.34
CA ALA A 30 4.40 -2.59 -11.07
C ALA A 30 5.46 -3.37 -10.26
N ARG A 31 5.63 -3.02 -8.99
CA ARG A 31 6.58 -3.70 -8.09
C ARG A 31 6.23 -5.17 -7.82
N TRP A 32 4.94 -5.48 -7.72
CA TRP A 32 4.45 -6.85 -7.58
C TRP A 32 4.76 -7.69 -8.82
N SER A 33 4.59 -7.11 -10.00
CA SER A 33 4.89 -7.74 -11.28
C SER A 33 6.39 -7.96 -11.48
N ASP A 34 7.21 -6.94 -11.19
CA ASP A 34 8.67 -7.03 -11.22
C ASP A 34 9.15 -8.17 -10.30
N TRP A 35 8.61 -8.23 -9.08
CA TRP A 35 8.97 -9.25 -8.11
C TRP A 35 8.60 -10.68 -8.52
N ALA A 36 7.47 -10.86 -9.20
CA ALA A 36 7.11 -12.16 -9.79
C ALA A 36 8.11 -12.54 -10.90
N SER A 37 8.43 -11.59 -11.78
CA SER A 37 9.38 -11.78 -12.88
C SER A 37 10.77 -12.16 -12.38
N ASP A 38 11.31 -11.47 -11.36
CA ASP A 38 12.61 -11.75 -10.76
C ASP A 38 12.75 -13.18 -10.21
N ARG A 39 11.61 -13.83 -9.95
CA ARG A 39 11.54 -15.21 -9.44
C ARG A 39 11.23 -16.24 -10.53
N GLY A 40 11.20 -15.81 -11.79
CA GLY A 40 10.82 -16.65 -12.92
C GLY A 40 9.35 -17.09 -12.90
N LEU A 41 8.48 -16.34 -12.20
CA LEU A 41 7.06 -16.60 -12.18
C LEU A 41 6.38 -15.86 -13.35
N VAL A 42 5.21 -16.36 -13.76
CA VAL A 42 4.36 -15.65 -14.72
C VAL A 42 3.91 -14.33 -14.11
N ALA A 43 3.92 -13.26 -14.91
CA ALA A 43 3.44 -11.96 -14.49
C ALA A 43 1.99 -12.06 -13.98
N PRO A 44 1.69 -11.56 -12.77
CA PRO A 44 0.36 -11.68 -12.20
C PRO A 44 -0.62 -10.80 -12.99
N PRO A 45 -1.83 -11.29 -13.30
CA PRO A 45 -2.82 -10.51 -14.06
C PRO A 45 -3.45 -9.37 -13.25
N ASP A 46 -3.35 -9.43 -11.92
CA ASP A 46 -3.89 -8.47 -10.95
C ASP A 46 -3.11 -8.55 -9.63
N LEU A 47 -3.68 -8.04 -8.53
CA LEU A 47 -3.09 -8.06 -7.19
C LEU A 47 -3.42 -9.33 -6.38
N SER A 48 -3.84 -10.42 -7.04
CA SER A 48 -4.12 -11.68 -6.34
C SER A 48 -2.88 -12.16 -5.56
N GLY A 49 -3.12 -12.61 -4.33
CA GLY A 49 -2.09 -13.10 -3.40
C GLY A 49 -1.20 -12.00 -2.79
N SER A 50 -1.45 -10.72 -3.07
CA SER A 50 -0.59 -9.64 -2.57
C SER A 50 -1.01 -9.08 -1.20
N CYS A 51 -2.12 -9.54 -0.60
CA CYS A 51 -2.79 -8.89 0.53
C CYS A 51 -1.85 -8.53 1.71
N LYS A 52 -0.94 -9.42 2.11
CA LYS A 52 0.07 -9.16 3.16
C LYS A 52 1.03 -8.03 2.80
N TYR A 53 1.55 -8.04 1.57
CA TYR A 53 2.46 -7.00 1.09
C TYR A 53 1.72 -5.67 0.91
N ALA A 54 0.51 -5.72 0.37
CA ALA A 54 -0.34 -4.57 0.12
C ALA A 54 -0.73 -3.87 1.41
N SER A 55 -1.14 -4.63 2.44
CA SER A 55 -1.56 -4.05 3.73
C SER A 55 -0.39 -3.39 4.47
N LEU A 56 0.80 -4.02 4.44
CA LEU A 56 2.03 -3.44 4.98
C LEU A 56 2.43 -2.16 4.23
N TYR A 57 2.46 -2.22 2.90
CA TYR A 57 2.80 -1.09 2.02
C TYR A 57 1.87 0.12 2.27
N MET A 58 0.56 -0.12 2.31
CA MET A 58 -0.44 0.91 2.56
C MET A 58 -0.31 1.52 3.96
N GLN A 59 -0.03 0.70 4.99
CA GLN A 59 0.20 1.20 6.34
C GLN A 59 1.46 2.07 6.41
N SER A 60 2.52 1.73 5.68
CA SER A 60 3.76 2.52 5.63
C SER A 60 3.58 3.88 4.95
N ILE A 61 2.62 4.03 4.03
CA ILE A 61 2.35 5.29 3.32
C ILE A 61 1.31 6.11 4.05
N PHE A 62 0.13 5.54 4.26
CA PHE A 62 -1.06 6.25 4.72
C PHE A 62 -1.36 6.04 6.21
N GLY A 63 -0.64 5.15 6.88
CA GLY A 63 -0.85 4.85 8.29
C GLY A 63 -2.07 3.94 8.52
N GLY A 64 -2.75 4.17 9.63
CA GLY A 64 -3.88 3.36 10.06
C GLY A 64 -3.46 2.01 10.65
N ALA A 65 -4.44 1.12 10.75
CA ALA A 65 -4.30 -0.23 11.29
C ALA A 65 -4.41 -1.28 10.18
N ILE A 66 -3.75 -2.42 10.33
CA ILE A 66 -4.03 -3.61 9.52
C ILE A 66 -5.16 -4.40 10.19
N ARG A 67 -6.13 -4.83 9.39
CA ARG A 67 -7.24 -5.70 9.78
C ARG A 67 -7.33 -6.88 8.82
N GLY A 68 -8.12 -7.89 9.19
CA GLY A 68 -8.30 -9.08 8.37
C GLY A 68 -8.45 -10.35 9.18
N HIS A 69 -8.32 -11.45 8.46
CA HIS A 69 -8.44 -12.84 8.91
C HIS A 69 -7.54 -13.74 8.05
N PHE A 70 -7.66 -15.06 8.20
CA PHE A 70 -6.75 -16.01 7.55
C PHE A 70 -6.71 -15.94 6.02
N GLU A 71 -7.80 -15.57 5.35
CA GLU A 71 -7.83 -15.47 3.87
C GLU A 71 -7.40 -14.10 3.37
N HIS A 72 -7.69 -13.01 4.10
CA HIS A 72 -7.48 -11.64 3.58
C HIS A 72 -7.05 -10.61 4.63
N GLN A 73 -6.27 -9.63 4.19
CA GLN A 73 -5.81 -8.51 4.98
C GLN A 73 -6.00 -7.19 4.24
N TYR A 74 -6.42 -6.16 4.96
CA TYR A 74 -6.71 -4.83 4.46
C TYR A 74 -6.36 -3.76 5.50
N ASN A 75 -6.47 -2.48 5.14
CA ASN A 75 -6.18 -1.37 6.04
C ASN A 75 -7.45 -0.69 6.55
N PHE A 76 -7.37 -0.17 7.77
CA PHE A 76 -8.36 0.72 8.34
C PHE A 76 -7.72 2.08 8.63
N ILE A 77 -8.04 3.09 7.81
CA ILE A 77 -7.40 4.40 7.80
C ILE A 77 -8.47 5.45 8.07
N ASP A 78 -8.32 6.24 9.14
CA ASP A 78 -9.26 7.30 9.53
C ASP A 78 -10.74 6.88 9.51
N GLY A 79 -11.03 5.70 10.08
CA GLY A 79 -12.40 5.17 10.14
C GLY A 79 -12.88 4.49 8.85
N ARG A 80 -12.03 4.36 7.83
CA ARG A 80 -12.39 3.83 6.51
C ARG A 80 -11.72 2.50 6.25
N LEU A 81 -12.48 1.58 5.65
CA LEU A 81 -11.92 0.39 5.03
C LEU A 81 -11.20 0.79 3.75
N VAL A 82 -9.94 0.40 3.63
CA VAL A 82 -9.10 0.64 2.47
C VAL A 82 -8.39 -0.66 2.11
N ASP A 83 -8.63 -1.15 0.90
CA ASP A 83 -8.03 -2.38 0.39
C ASP A 83 -7.44 -2.11 -0.99
N LEU A 84 -6.12 -2.27 -1.10
CA LEU A 84 -5.39 -2.07 -2.35
C LEU A 84 -5.77 -3.11 -3.39
N SER A 85 -6.07 -4.33 -2.94
CA SER A 85 -6.40 -5.52 -3.71
C SER A 85 -7.91 -5.77 -3.85
N HIS A 86 -8.76 -4.77 -3.57
CA HIS A 86 -10.23 -4.96 -3.55
C HIS A 86 -10.84 -5.46 -4.87
N ASP A 87 -10.16 -5.26 -5.99
CA ASP A 87 -10.54 -5.70 -7.34
C ASP A 87 -9.77 -6.93 -7.83
N ALA A 88 -8.91 -7.52 -6.99
CA ALA A 88 -8.24 -8.77 -7.32
C ALA A 88 -9.25 -9.92 -7.39
N LEU A 89 -9.03 -10.84 -8.33
CA LEU A 89 -9.92 -11.96 -8.60
C LEU A 89 -10.12 -12.87 -7.39
N ASP A 90 -9.08 -13.09 -6.59
CA ASP A 90 -9.16 -13.90 -5.38
C ASP A 90 -10.02 -13.24 -4.29
N VAL A 91 -9.85 -11.93 -4.05
CA VAL A 91 -10.67 -11.14 -3.12
C VAL A 91 -12.14 -11.14 -3.56
N GLY A 92 -12.41 -10.94 -4.84
CA GLY A 92 -13.77 -10.96 -5.39
C GLY A 92 -14.48 -12.31 -5.29
N ARG A 93 -13.75 -13.40 -5.03
CA ARG A 93 -14.30 -14.75 -4.83
C ARG A 93 -14.53 -15.12 -3.36
N MET A 94 -14.07 -14.30 -2.42
CA MET A 94 -14.23 -14.57 -0.99
C MET A 94 -15.66 -14.26 -0.51
N HIS A 95 -16.15 -15.05 0.44
CA HIS A 95 -17.45 -14.82 1.06
C HIS A 95 -17.43 -13.64 2.05
N HIS A 96 -16.34 -13.52 2.82
CA HIS A 96 -16.20 -12.53 3.88
C HIS A 96 -14.84 -11.79 3.83
N PRO A 97 -14.50 -11.12 2.72
CA PRO A 97 -13.17 -10.50 2.55
C PRO A 97 -12.84 -9.47 3.64
N TYR A 98 -13.86 -8.84 4.24
CA TYR A 98 -13.69 -7.74 5.20
C TYR A 98 -14.08 -8.10 6.63
N LEU A 99 -14.13 -9.40 6.95
CA LEU A 99 -14.16 -9.85 8.33
C LEU A 99 -12.86 -9.45 9.04
N HIS A 100 -12.93 -9.08 10.31
CA HIS A 100 -11.75 -8.83 11.11
C HIS A 100 -11.77 -9.74 12.34
N GLU A 101 -10.72 -10.56 12.45
CA GLU A 101 -10.47 -11.44 13.58
C GLU A 101 -9.20 -10.95 14.30
N PRO A 102 -9.32 -10.20 15.42
CA PRO A 102 -8.16 -9.62 16.11
C PRO A 102 -7.12 -10.67 16.50
N ASP A 103 -7.57 -11.82 17.00
CA ASP A 103 -6.72 -12.91 17.48
C ASP A 103 -5.86 -13.53 16.37
N TYR A 104 -6.24 -13.36 15.10
CA TYR A 104 -5.44 -13.81 13.97
C TYR A 104 -4.04 -13.16 13.98
N PHE A 105 -3.94 -11.89 14.39
CA PHE A 105 -2.66 -11.15 14.47
C PHE A 105 -1.75 -11.58 15.63
N SER A 106 -2.26 -12.42 16.53
CA SER A 106 -1.49 -13.06 17.60
C SER A 106 -0.92 -14.42 17.19
N VAL A 107 -1.25 -14.95 16.01
CA VAL A 107 -0.74 -16.24 15.52
C VAL A 107 0.75 -16.12 15.13
N PRO A 108 1.67 -16.91 15.71
CA PRO A 108 3.11 -16.79 15.46
C PRO A 108 3.50 -16.94 13.98
N GLU A 109 2.85 -17.84 13.25
CA GLU A 109 3.11 -18.08 11.82
C GLU A 109 2.75 -16.86 10.98
N LEU A 110 1.66 -16.17 11.33
CA LEU A 110 1.30 -14.93 10.68
C LEU A 110 2.33 -13.84 11.01
N GLN A 111 2.70 -13.67 12.27
CA GLN A 111 3.68 -12.66 12.66
C GLN A 111 5.01 -12.87 11.94
N ALA A 112 5.50 -14.11 11.86
CA ALA A 112 6.69 -14.46 11.09
C ALA A 112 6.52 -14.13 9.60
N ALA A 113 5.36 -14.42 9.02
CA ALA A 113 5.07 -14.06 7.63
C ALA A 113 5.09 -12.54 7.42
N LEU A 114 4.47 -11.75 8.31
CA LEU A 114 4.47 -10.28 8.23
C LEU A 114 5.88 -9.70 8.36
N VAL A 115 6.67 -10.17 9.34
CA VAL A 115 8.09 -9.79 9.49
C VAL A 115 8.89 -10.09 8.23
N SER A 116 8.64 -11.24 7.58
CA SER A 116 9.35 -11.61 6.34
C SER A 116 8.97 -10.73 5.14
N CYS A 117 7.73 -10.23 5.11
CA CYS A 117 7.22 -9.39 4.02
C CYS A 117 7.60 -7.91 4.20
N GLN A 118 7.68 -7.46 5.45
CA GLN A 118 7.79 -6.05 5.84
C GLN A 118 8.94 -5.29 5.16
N PRO A 119 10.20 -5.77 5.15
CA PRO A 119 11.29 -5.01 4.54
C PRO A 119 11.07 -4.68 3.05
N ARG A 120 10.38 -5.56 2.32
CA ARG A 120 10.08 -5.35 0.90
C ARG A 120 8.95 -4.36 0.71
N ALA A 121 7.86 -4.53 1.47
CA ALA A 121 6.71 -3.62 1.42
C ALA A 121 7.12 -2.19 1.82
N GLU A 122 7.92 -2.04 2.88
CA GLU A 122 8.43 -0.75 3.34
C GLU A 122 9.38 -0.11 2.32
N ARG A 123 10.25 -0.90 1.66
CA ARG A 123 11.10 -0.37 0.61
C ARG A 123 10.27 0.19 -0.55
N TRP A 124 9.27 -0.55 -1.02
CA TRP A 124 8.39 -0.07 -2.09
C TRP A 124 7.61 1.18 -1.68
N ALA A 125 7.18 1.26 -0.41
CA ALA A 125 6.53 2.44 0.14
C ALA A 125 7.47 3.65 0.17
N HIS A 126 8.72 3.45 0.58
CA HIS A 126 9.74 4.50 0.59
C HIS A 126 9.98 5.06 -0.81
N GLU A 127 10.24 4.18 -1.79
CA GLU A 127 10.47 4.59 -3.18
C GLU A 127 9.26 5.33 -3.77
N PHE A 128 8.03 4.89 -3.45
CA PHE A 128 6.82 5.58 -3.88
C PHE A 128 6.71 7.00 -3.33
N ILE A 129 7.01 7.18 -2.04
CA ILE A 129 6.95 8.49 -1.38
C ILE A 129 7.97 9.44 -2.01
N GLU A 130 9.21 8.99 -2.18
CA GLU A 130 10.27 9.79 -2.82
C GLU A 130 9.90 10.19 -4.26
N HIS A 131 9.35 9.24 -5.03
CA HIS A 131 8.90 9.51 -6.40
C HIS A 131 7.76 10.54 -6.43
N SER A 132 6.81 10.41 -5.51
CA SER A 132 5.64 11.30 -5.43
C SER A 132 6.03 12.72 -5.00
N GLU A 133 6.96 12.85 -4.05
CA GLU A 133 7.49 14.15 -3.61
C GLU A 133 8.26 14.84 -4.74
N ALA A 134 9.08 14.10 -5.48
CA ALA A 134 9.80 14.63 -6.64
C ALA A 134 8.84 15.12 -7.74
N ALA A 135 7.82 14.33 -8.08
CA ALA A 135 6.83 14.70 -9.09
C ALA A 135 6.06 15.99 -8.70
N LEU A 136 5.68 16.13 -7.43
CA LEU A 136 5.01 17.35 -6.93
C LEU A 136 5.93 18.58 -6.95
N ALA A 137 7.22 18.39 -6.68
CA ALA A 137 8.20 19.47 -6.77
C ALA A 137 8.37 19.96 -8.22
N ASP A 138 8.43 19.05 -9.18
CA ASP A 138 8.53 19.36 -10.60
C ASP A 138 7.29 20.11 -11.12
N GLU A 139 6.09 19.64 -10.80
CA GLU A 139 4.84 20.32 -11.16
C GLU A 139 4.77 21.75 -10.60
N ARG A 140 5.21 21.93 -9.35
CA ARG A 140 5.27 23.24 -8.71
C ARG A 140 6.25 24.17 -9.42
N ALA A 141 7.43 23.67 -9.76
CA ALA A 141 8.45 24.43 -10.49
C ALA A 141 7.95 24.86 -11.88
N ILE A 142 7.28 23.97 -12.61
CA ILE A 142 6.68 24.27 -13.93
C ILE A 142 5.60 25.35 -13.80
N ARG A 143 4.71 25.23 -12.81
CA ARG A 143 3.65 26.23 -12.57
C ARG A 143 4.22 27.59 -12.22
N ASP A 144 5.21 27.64 -11.33
CA ASP A 144 5.82 28.89 -10.88
C ASP A 144 6.61 29.55 -12.04
N ALA A 145 7.27 28.77 -12.91
CA ALA A 145 7.91 29.26 -14.13
C ALA A 145 6.91 29.75 -15.19
N GLY A 146 5.75 29.11 -15.31
CA GLY A 146 4.66 29.52 -16.21
C GLY A 146 3.93 30.79 -15.76
N ALA A 147 3.80 31.00 -14.45
CA ALA A 147 3.19 32.19 -13.85
C ALA A 147 4.06 33.46 -13.98
N LEU A 148 5.35 33.33 -14.31
CA LEU A 148 6.28 34.44 -14.51
C LEU A 148 6.30 35.03 -15.94
N ARG A 149 5.42 34.58 -16.85
CA ARG A 149 5.31 35.26 -18.16
C ARG A 149 4.69 36.64 -17.97
N PRO A 150 5.41 37.74 -18.27
CA PRO A 150 4.81 39.06 -18.19
C PRO A 150 3.70 39.15 -19.25
N THR A 151 2.48 39.40 -18.80
CA THR A 151 1.46 40.01 -19.65
C THR A 151 1.99 41.39 -20.01
N GLY A 152 2.49 41.55 -21.22
CA GLY A 152 2.81 42.87 -21.73
C GLY A 152 2.69 42.92 -23.23
N PRO A 153 2.61 44.12 -23.81
CA PRO A 153 2.06 45.37 -23.27
C PRO A 153 0.55 45.53 -23.56
#